data_AF-A0A8T2TUB8-F1
#
_entry.id   AF-A0A8T2TUB8-F1
#
_cell.length_a   1.000
_cell.length_b   1.000
_cell.length_c   1.000
_cell.angle_alpha   90.00
_cell.angle_beta   90.00
_cell.angle_gamma   90.00
#
_symmetry.space_group_name_H-M   'P 1'
#
loop_
_entity.id
_entity.type
_entity.pdbx_description
1 polymer ?
#
loop_
_entity_poly.entity_id
_entity_poly.type
_entity_poly.pdbx_seq_one_letter_code
_entity_poly.pdbx_strand_id
1 'polypeptide(L)'
;MSYDIETGMAIICDEDGTSLPVCTQHIRNLQFRTNSLFQFIGELSSQPHQEMYLQARVGRNVDGIDVKLYNRALELRRKFEAKFKLDT
;
A
#
# COMPACT_ATOMS: atom_id res chain seq x y z
N MET A 1 9.78 -6.61 4.68
CA MET A 1 9.59 -6.34 3.24
C MET A 1 10.55 -7.23 2.44
N SER A 2 10.03 -8.03 1.51
CA SER A 2 10.82 -8.80 0.54
C SER A 2 10.38 -8.45 -0.88
N TYR A 3 11.29 -8.55 -1.85
CA TYR A 3 11.00 -8.26 -3.25
C TYR A 3 11.56 -9.37 -4.14
N ASP A 4 10.69 -9.97 -4.94
CA ASP A 4 11.03 -10.94 -5.97
C ASP A 4 11.04 -10.26 -7.33
N ILE A 5 12.24 -10.20 -7.93
CA ILE A 5 12.49 -9.54 -9.21
C ILE A 5 11.88 -10.35 -10.38
N GLU A 6 11.84 -11.67 -10.26
CA GLU A 6 11.39 -12.57 -11.34
C GLU A 6 9.88 -12.48 -11.51
N THR A 7 9.15 -12.53 -10.39
CA THR A 7 7.68 -12.41 -10.38
C THR A 7 7.21 -10.95 -10.35
N GLY A 8 8.07 -10.00 -9.96
CA GLY A 8 7.70 -8.60 -9.74
C GLY A 8 6.80 -8.42 -8.51
N MET A 9 6.84 -9.35 -7.57
CA MET A 9 6.03 -9.32 -6.34
C MET A 9 6.84 -8.72 -5.19
N ALA A 10 6.28 -7.69 -4.56
CA ALA A 10 6.78 -7.13 -3.31
C ALA A 10 5.86 -7.56 -2.15
N ILE A 11 6.41 -7.87 -0.99
CA ILE A 11 5.63 -8.04 0.24
C ILE A 11 5.85 -6.81 1.09
N ILE A 12 4.81 -5.98 1.26
CA ILE A 12 4.82 -4.88 2.21
C ILE A 12 4.33 -5.38 3.57
N CYS A 13 4.89 -4.83 4.64
CA CYS A 13 4.48 -5.13 6.02
C CYS A 13 4.17 -3.81 6.71
N ASP A 14 3.10 -3.76 7.48
CA ASP A 14 2.83 -2.64 8.38
C ASP A 14 3.61 -2.78 9.70
N GLU A 15 3.43 -1.82 10.60
CA GLU A 15 4.07 -1.80 11.93
C GLU A 15 3.58 -2.95 12.84
N ASP A 16 2.37 -3.46 12.60
CA ASP A 16 1.73 -4.52 13.39
C ASP A 16 2.04 -5.93 12.86
N GLY A 17 2.81 -6.04 11.77
CA GLY A 17 3.21 -7.30 11.15
C GLY A 17 2.21 -7.88 10.14
N THR A 18 1.14 -7.16 9.82
CA THR A 18 0.23 -7.49 8.72
C THR A 18 0.96 -7.29 7.41
N SER A 19 0.86 -8.26 6.51
CA SER A 19 1.51 -8.19 5.20
C SER A 19 0.51 -8.18 4.05
N LEU A 20 0.87 -7.50 2.97
CA LEU A 20 0.10 -7.46 1.73
C LEU A 20 1.06 -7.71 0.56
N PRO A 21 0.80 -8.74 -0.27
CA PRO A 21 1.49 -8.90 -1.53
C PRO A 21 1.10 -7.79 -2.51
N VAL A 22 2.09 -7.23 -3.21
CA VAL A 22 1.95 -6.14 -4.16
C VAL A 22 2.63 -6.53 -5.46
N CYS A 23 1.85 -6.66 -6.53
CA CYS A 23 2.37 -6.85 -7.88
C CYS A 23 2.83 -5.51 -8.46
N THR A 24 4.13 -5.39 -8.75
CA THR A 24 4.79 -4.16 -9.21
C THR A 24 5.06 -4.17 -10.72
N GLN A 25 4.45 -5.08 -11.48
CA GLN A 25 4.71 -5.28 -12.91
C GLN A 25 4.63 -4.01 -13.76
N HIS A 26 3.77 -3.05 -13.38
CA HIS A 26 3.59 -1.78 -14.11
C HIS A 26 4.50 -0.64 -13.63
N ILE A 27 5.26 -0.83 -12.55
CA ILE A 27 6.09 0.20 -11.89
C ILE A 27 7.52 -0.29 -11.61
N ARG A 28 8.05 -1.17 -12.49
CA ARG A 28 9.37 -1.81 -12.36
C ARG A 28 10.56 -0.85 -12.40
N ASN A 29 10.35 0.40 -12.82
CA ASN A 29 11.39 1.45 -12.81
C ASN A 29 11.63 2.04 -11.42
N LEU A 30 10.81 1.71 -10.42
CA LEU A 30 11.00 2.17 -9.05
C LEU A 30 12.06 1.31 -8.34
N GLN A 31 13.04 1.97 -7.72
CA GLN A 31 14.07 1.29 -6.92
C GLN A 31 13.51 0.94 -5.54
N PHE A 32 13.11 -0.32 -5.36
CA PHE A 32 12.66 -0.82 -4.07
C PHE A 32 13.84 -1.12 -3.16
N ARG A 33 13.87 -0.45 -2.00
CA ARG A 33 14.84 -0.73 -0.95
C ARG A 33 14.14 -1.42 0.21
N THR A 34 14.74 -2.49 0.71
CA THR A 34 14.26 -3.12 1.94
C THR A 34 14.36 -2.12 3.09
N ASN A 35 13.43 -2.20 4.03
CA ASN A 35 13.36 -1.31 5.20
C ASN A 35 13.07 0.18 4.89
N SER A 36 12.67 0.51 3.66
CA SER A 36 12.11 1.82 3.32
C SER A 36 10.58 1.79 3.40
N LEU A 37 9.97 2.95 3.60
CA LEU A 37 8.52 3.12 3.52
C LEU A 37 8.09 3.40 2.09
N PHE A 38 7.08 2.69 1.63
CA PHE A 38 6.50 2.87 0.30
C PHE A 38 4.99 3.01 0.38
N GLN A 39 4.45 3.84 -0.50
CA GLN A 39 3.02 3.97 -0.71
C GLN A 39 2.68 3.48 -2.11
N PHE A 40 1.65 2.65 -2.21
CA PHE A 40 1.13 2.12 -3.46
C PHE A 40 -0.33 2.52 -3.65
N ILE A 41 -0.70 2.72 -4.92
CA ILE A 41 -2.09 2.87 -5.36
C ILE A 41 -2.30 1.88 -6.49
N GLY A 42 -3.41 1.13 -6.42
CA GLY A 42 -3.73 0.08 -7.36
C GLY A 42 -5.05 -0.60 -7.05
N GLU A 43 -5.36 -1.63 -7.80
CA GLU A 43 -6.56 -2.44 -7.66
C GLU A 43 -6.27 -3.69 -6.82
N LEU A 44 -7.16 -4.04 -5.89
CA LEU A 44 -7.06 -5.29 -5.15
C LEU A 44 -7.56 -6.43 -6.04
N SER A 45 -6.70 -7.40 -6.31
CA SER A 45 -7.03 -8.59 -7.09
C SER A 45 -7.28 -9.77 -6.15
N SER A 46 -8.42 -10.43 -6.33
CA SER A 46 -8.74 -11.69 -5.66
C SER A 46 -8.96 -12.76 -6.73
N GLN A 47 -8.00 -13.67 -6.89
CA GLN A 47 -8.19 -14.83 -7.75
C GLN A 47 -8.66 -16.03 -6.92
N PRO A 48 -9.53 -16.90 -7.46
CA PRO A 48 -9.89 -18.15 -6.78
C PRO A 48 -8.62 -18.96 -6.46
N HIS A 49 -8.47 -19.42 -5.22
CA HIS A 49 -7.32 -20.20 -4.74
C HIS A 49 -5.97 -19.45 -4.64
N GLN A 50 -5.95 -18.13 -4.73
CA GLN A 50 -4.76 -17.33 -4.42
C GLN A 50 -5.04 -16.31 -3.31
N GLU A 51 -3.99 -16.00 -2.55
CA GLU A 51 -4.03 -14.88 -1.62
C GLU A 51 -4.27 -13.57 -2.37
N MET A 52 -5.04 -12.66 -1.75
CA MET A 52 -5.30 -11.35 -2.34
C MET A 52 -4.00 -10.57 -2.50
N TYR A 53 -3.83 -9.91 -3.64
CA TYR A 53 -2.67 -9.06 -3.89
C TYR A 53 -3.09 -7.72 -4.50
N LEU A 54 -2.31 -6.68 -4.24
CA LEU A 54 -2.51 -5.36 -4.83
C LEU A 54 -1.81 -5.28 -6.19
N GLN A 55 -2.55 -5.03 -7.26
CA GLN A 55 -2.01 -4.71 -8.58
C GLN A 55 -1.60 -3.24 -8.61
N ALA A 56 -0.32 -2.93 -8.33
CA ALA A 56 0.12 -1.55 -8.23
C ALA A 56 0.14 -0.85 -9.60
N ARG A 57 -0.40 0.36 -9.64
CA ARG A 57 -0.34 1.28 -10.79
C ARG A 57 0.57 2.47 -10.54
N VAL A 58 0.66 2.87 -9.27
CA VAL A 58 1.58 3.92 -8.81
C VAL A 58 2.25 3.42 -7.54
N GLY A 59 3.55 3.69 -7.42
CA GLY A 59 4.32 3.47 -6.20
C GLY A 59 5.26 4.64 -5.96
N ARG A 60 5.49 5.01 -4.70
CA ARG A 60 6.50 6.00 -4.33
C ARG A 60 7.18 5.65 -3.02
N ASN A 61 8.47 5.94 -2.93
CA ASN A 61 9.18 5.97 -1.67
C ASN A 61 8.69 7.16 -0.83
N VAL A 62 8.42 6.93 0.44
CA VAL A 62 7.94 7.95 1.40
C VAL A 62 8.82 7.94 2.66
N ASP A 63 10.10 7.62 2.51
CA ASP A 63 11.06 7.71 3.62
C ASP A 63 11.04 9.13 4.19
N GLY A 64 10.98 9.23 5.53
CA GLY A 64 10.90 10.51 6.23
C GLY A 64 9.48 11.05 6.42
N ILE A 65 8.44 10.36 5.98
CA ILE A 65 7.07 10.72 6.35
C ILE A 65 6.84 10.51 7.85
N ASP A 66 6.17 11.46 8.51
CA ASP A 66 5.65 11.25 9.86
C ASP A 66 4.41 10.35 9.78
N VAL A 67 4.60 9.05 10.02
CA VAL A 67 3.55 8.04 9.94
C VAL A 67 2.43 8.31 10.95
N LYS A 68 2.75 8.84 12.15
CA LYS A 68 1.75 9.16 13.18
C LYS A 68 0.84 10.30 12.71
N LEU A 69 1.43 11.37 12.16
CA LEU A 69 0.67 12.48 11.62
C LEU A 69 -0.17 12.04 10.40
N TYR A 70 0.40 11.24 9.51
CA TYR A 70 -0.31 10.67 8.36
C TYR A 70 -1.55 9.88 8.79
N ASN A 71 -1.40 8.97 9.76
CA ASN A 71 -2.51 8.18 10.28
C ASN A 71 -3.59 9.05 10.93
N ARG A 72 -3.19 10.08 11.69
CA ARG A 72 -4.14 11.01 12.32
C ARG A 72 -4.91 11.82 11.28
N ALA A 73 -4.24 12.30 10.23
CA ALA A 73 -4.89 13.02 9.14
C ALA A 73 -5.90 12.12 8.40
N LEU A 74 -5.54 10.86 8.15
CA LEU A 74 -6.43 9.89 7.52
C LEU A 74 -7.67 9.58 8.38
N GLU A 75 -7.50 9.47 9.69
CA GLU A 75 -8.61 9.28 10.64
C GLU A 75 -9.59 10.46 10.63
N LEU A 76 -9.08 11.69 10.69
CA LEU A 76 -9.90 12.90 10.64
C LEU A 76 -10.69 12.99 9.32
N ARG A 77 -10.03 12.70 8.19
CA ARG A 77 -10.67 12.67 6.87
C ARG A 77 -11.81 11.66 6.83
N ARG A 78 -11.60 10.42 7.30
CA ARG A 78 -12.64 9.38 7.35
C ARG A 78 -13.83 9.78 8.21
N LYS A 79 -13.59 10.40 9.38
CA LYS A 79 -14.66 10.90 10.27
C LYS A 79 -15.48 11.99 9.60
N PHE A 80 -14.82 12.91 8.90
CA PHE A 80 -15.48 13.94 8.13
C PHE A 80 -16.33 13.31 7.01
N GLU A 81 -15.74 12.50 6.13
CA GLU A 81 -16.47 11.85 5.02
C GLU A 81 -17.66 11.00 5.48
N ALA A 82 -17.53 10.28 6.60
CA ALA A 82 -18.62 9.50 7.17
C ALA A 82 -19.81 10.37 7.60
N LYS A 83 -19.54 11.52 8.24
CA LYS A 83 -20.58 12.48 8.63
C LYS A 83 -21.33 13.02 7.41
N PHE A 84 -20.62 13.41 6.36
CA PHE A 84 -21.27 13.94 5.15
C PHE A 84 -22.08 12.90 4.38
N LYS A 85 -21.67 11.62 4.39
CA LYS A 85 -22.45 10.52 3.78
C LYS A 85 -23.74 10.19 4.53
N LEU A 86 -23.86 10.57 5.81
CA LEU A 86 -25.07 10.38 6.60
C LEU A 86 -26.08 11.52 6.42
N ASP A 87 -25.64 12.67 5.92
CA ASP A 87 -26.44 13.88 5.72
C ASP A 87 -27.00 14.01 4.28
N THR A 88 -26.77 13.01 3.41
CA THR A 88 -27.30 12.92 2.02
C THR A 88 -28.13 11.66 1.86
#